data_AF-A0A842V5N2-F1
#
_entry.id   AF-A0A842V5N2-F1
#
_cell.length_a   1.000
_cell.length_b   1.000
_cell.length_c   1.000
_cell.angle_alpha   90.00
_cell.angle_beta   90.00
_cell.angle_gamma   90.00
#
_symmetry.space_group_name_H-M   'P 1'
#
loop_
_entity.id
_entity.type
_entity.pdbx_description
1 polymer ?
#
loop_
_entity_poly.entity_id
_entity_poly.type
_entity_poly.pdbx_seq_one_letter_code
_entity_poly.pdbx_strand_id
1 'polypeptide(L)'
;MLDTEYLKKLFAQEIEKEETLGDSAGTGDHMAHYSFVIDRIYDPRPVTKGNRTVLKCACLYTVSRMGEFTIYPDNPPMEWTYLKIVYVDEGKVVESEKKRLVYDTVQHPDLIDPDELES
;
A
#
# COMPACT_ATOMS: atom_id res chain seq x y z
N MET A 1 -1.77 6.26 -21.62
CA MET A 1 -1.83 5.16 -20.65
C MET A 1 -0.90 5.55 -19.51
N LEU A 2 -1.34 5.50 -18.26
CA LEU A 2 -0.43 5.73 -17.13
C LEU A 2 0.57 4.58 -17.10
N ASP A 3 1.85 4.89 -17.11
CA ASP A 3 2.89 3.86 -17.04
C ASP A 3 3.02 3.33 -15.59
N THR A 4 3.52 2.09 -15.46
CA THR A 4 3.67 1.43 -14.16
C THR A 4 4.67 2.15 -13.26
N GLU A 5 5.72 2.78 -13.80
CA GLU A 5 6.72 3.50 -13.01
C GLU A 5 6.16 4.77 -12.38
N TYR A 6 5.29 5.46 -13.10
CA TYR A 6 4.54 6.62 -12.67
C TYR A 6 3.59 6.24 -11.54
N LEU A 7 2.84 5.14 -11.70
CA LEU A 7 1.98 4.63 -10.64
C LEU A 7 2.78 4.23 -9.40
N LYS A 8 3.96 3.60 -9.56
CA LYS A 8 4.86 3.31 -8.42
C LYS A 8 5.23 4.57 -7.66
N LYS A 9 5.66 5.62 -8.36
CA LYS A 9 6.02 6.90 -7.72
C LYS A 9 4.83 7.55 -7.03
N LEU A 10 3.67 7.53 -7.68
CA LEU A 10 2.44 8.10 -7.14
C LEU A 10 1.99 7.35 -5.89
N PHE A 11 1.98 6.01 -5.91
CA PHE A 11 1.66 5.21 -4.72
C PHE A 11 2.70 5.39 -3.61
N ALA A 12 4.00 5.43 -3.93
CA ALA A 12 5.04 5.70 -2.93
C ALA A 12 4.79 7.03 -2.20
N GLN A 13 4.50 8.10 -2.94
CA GLN A 13 4.18 9.40 -2.34
C GLN A 13 2.92 9.38 -1.48
N GLU A 14 1.89 8.61 -1.88
CA GLU A 14 0.66 8.49 -1.08
C GLU A 14 0.89 7.64 0.19
N ILE A 15 1.68 6.57 0.10
CA ILE A 15 2.04 5.72 1.24
C ILE A 15 2.92 6.50 2.23
N GLU A 16 3.91 7.26 1.76
CA GLU A 16 4.78 8.09 2.60
C GLU A 16 4.02 9.18 3.39
N LYS A 17 2.88 9.65 2.88
CA LYS A 17 2.02 10.62 3.60
C LYS A 17 1.22 9.97 4.73
N GLU A 18 0.92 8.67 4.60
CA GLU A 18 0.03 7.94 5.52
C GLU A 18 0.76 7.07 6.52
N GLU A 19 1.93 6.54 6.16
CA GLU A 19 2.74 5.70 7.02
C GLU A 19 3.77 6.53 7.78
N THR A 20 3.98 6.18 9.05
CA THR A 20 5.11 6.72 9.82
C THR A 20 6.35 5.92 9.46
N LEU A 21 7.10 6.41 8.46
CA LEU A 21 8.32 5.75 7.97
C LEU A 21 9.57 6.28 8.66
N GLY A 22 10.63 5.47 8.64
CA GLY A 22 11.91 5.78 9.25
C GLY A 22 11.99 5.38 10.72
N ASP A 23 12.91 6.02 11.43
CA ASP A 23 13.18 5.68 12.83
C ASP A 23 12.13 6.31 13.74
N SER A 24 11.45 5.47 14.50
CA SER A 24 10.48 5.89 15.51
C SER A 24 10.92 5.36 16.87
N ALA A 25 10.79 6.20 17.90
CA ALA A 25 10.90 5.75 19.28
C ALA A 25 9.71 4.82 19.57
N GLY A 26 9.99 3.52 19.70
CA GLY A 26 8.98 2.53 20.06
C GLY A 26 8.45 2.75 21.47
N THR A 27 7.35 2.08 21.81
CA THR A 27 6.87 1.97 23.18
C THR A 27 7.93 1.28 24.04
N GLY A 28 8.61 2.05 24.90
CA GLY A 28 9.61 1.55 25.84
C GLY A 28 11.08 1.79 25.46
N ASP A 29 11.44 2.98 24.95
CA ASP A 29 12.84 3.40 24.68
C ASP A 29 13.62 2.62 23.60
N HIS A 30 12.98 1.68 22.90
CA HIS A 30 13.63 0.92 21.83
C HIS A 30 13.43 1.57 20.46
N MET A 31 14.50 1.69 19.67
CA MET A 31 14.40 2.17 18.29
C MET A 31 13.71 1.12 17.40
N ALA A 32 12.73 1.57 16.61
CA ALA A 32 12.13 0.76 15.56
C ALA A 32 12.20 1.51 14.23
N HIS A 33 12.61 0.80 13.19
CA HIS A 33 12.65 1.28 11.82
C HIS A 33 11.42 0.79 11.05
N TYR A 34 10.64 1.70 10.49
CA TYR A 34 9.49 1.40 9.65
C TYR A 34 9.84 1.64 8.18
N SER A 35 9.63 0.62 7.35
CA SER A 35 9.83 0.69 5.90
C SER A 35 8.65 0.08 5.17
N PHE A 36 8.54 0.30 3.86
CA PHE A 36 7.53 -0.35 3.04
C PHE A 36 8.09 -0.82 1.70
N VAL A 37 7.41 -1.80 1.11
CA VAL A 37 7.65 -2.28 -0.25
C VAL A 37 6.33 -2.31 -1.00
N ILE A 38 6.32 -1.87 -2.25
CA ILE A 38 5.18 -2.04 -3.16
C ILE A 38 5.29 -3.45 -3.76
N ASP A 39 4.39 -4.34 -3.35
CA ASP A 39 4.36 -5.74 -3.77
C ASP A 39 3.77 -5.87 -5.18
N ARG A 40 2.64 -5.19 -5.42
CA ARG A 40 1.90 -5.28 -6.68
C ARG A 40 1.16 -3.98 -6.99
N ILE A 41 1.18 -3.58 -8.26
CA ILE A 41 0.27 -2.57 -8.79
C ILE A 41 -0.68 -3.27 -9.76
N TYR A 42 -1.97 -3.05 -9.56
CA TYR A 42 -3.00 -3.57 -10.43
C TYR A 42 -3.22 -2.64 -11.62
N ASP A 43 -3.66 -3.21 -12.74
CA ASP A 43 -3.96 -2.44 -13.95
C ASP A 43 -5.04 -1.38 -13.66
N PRO A 44 -4.81 -0.11 -14.04
CA PRO A 44 -5.80 0.95 -13.88
C PRO A 44 -7.09 0.62 -14.64
N ARG A 45 -8.23 0.75 -13.96
CA ARG A 45 -9.55 0.56 -14.58
C ARG A 45 -10.29 1.89 -14.67
N PRO A 46 -10.84 2.27 -15.85
CA PRO A 46 -11.69 3.44 -15.94
C PRO A 46 -12.99 3.20 -15.16
N VAL A 47 -13.36 4.16 -14.32
CA VAL A 47 -14.62 4.16 -13.56
C VAL A 47 -15.30 5.51 -13.69
N THR A 48 -16.62 5.51 -13.71
CA THR A 48 -17.41 6.75 -13.76
C THR A 48 -17.70 7.21 -12.33
N LYS A 49 -17.21 8.38 -11.96
CA LYS A 49 -17.56 9.06 -10.70
C LYS A 49 -18.27 10.37 -10.99
N GLY A 50 -19.58 10.41 -10.72
CA GLY A 50 -20.43 11.55 -11.10
C GLY A 50 -20.46 11.72 -12.62
N ASN A 51 -20.05 12.90 -13.11
CA ASN A 51 -20.06 13.24 -14.54
C ASN A 51 -18.70 13.08 -15.23
N ARG A 52 -17.70 12.49 -14.57
CA ARG A 52 -16.35 12.32 -15.11
C ARG A 52 -15.89 10.87 -15.07
N THR A 53 -15.06 10.50 -16.04
CA THR A 53 -14.35 9.22 -16.05
C THR A 53 -12.99 9.43 -15.39
N VAL A 54 -12.70 8.63 -14.36
CA VAL A 54 -11.42 8.61 -13.65
C VAL A 54 -10.82 7.22 -13.71
N LEU A 55 -9.54 7.07 -13.40
CA LEU A 55 -8.88 5.77 -13.30
C LEU A 55 -8.86 5.29 -11.84
N LYS A 56 -9.51 4.16 -11.54
CA LYS A 56 -9.35 3.42 -10.27
C LYS A 56 -8.03 2.65 -10.37
N CYS A 57 -7.05 3.06 -9.57
CA CYS A 57 -5.75 2.42 -9.46
C CYS A 57 -5.65 1.74 -8.10
N ALA A 58 -5.10 0.52 -8.05
CA ALA A 58 -4.90 -0.20 -6.80
C ALA A 58 -3.46 -0.67 -6.63
N CYS A 59 -2.98 -0.71 -5.39
CA CYS A 59 -1.64 -1.14 -5.03
C CYS A 59 -1.69 -1.99 -3.75
N LEU A 60 -1.02 -3.14 -3.77
CA LEU A 60 -0.69 -3.93 -2.60
C LEU A 60 0.72 -3.55 -2.13
N TYR A 61 0.86 -3.25 -0.85
CA TYR A 61 2.15 -2.89 -0.26
C TYR A 61 2.29 -3.45 1.14
N THR A 62 3.52 -3.78 1.53
CA THR A 62 3.83 -4.34 2.85
C THR A 62 4.64 -3.35 3.65
N VAL A 63 4.18 -3.04 4.86
CA VAL A 63 4.90 -2.24 5.85
C VAL A 63 5.62 -3.19 6.80
N SER A 64 6.92 -2.98 6.96
CA SER A 64 7.78 -3.76 7.84
C SER A 64 8.26 -2.89 8.99
N ARG A 65 8.13 -3.39 10.23
CA ARG A 65 8.73 -2.82 11.43
C ARG A 65 9.88 -3.70 11.90
N MET A 66 11.08 -3.15 11.84
CA MET A 66 12.30 -3.77 12.36
C MET A 66 12.68 -3.08 13.67
N GLY A 67 12.61 -3.79 14.80
CA GLY A 67 13.15 -3.33 16.08
C GLY A 67 14.59 -3.79 16.30
N GLU A 68 15.22 -3.29 17.36
CA GLU A 68 16.58 -3.68 17.82
C GLU A 68 16.77 -5.19 18.00
N PHE A 69 15.69 -5.93 18.24
CA PHE A 69 15.71 -7.38 18.48
C PHE A 69 15.32 -8.21 17.25
N THR A 70 15.22 -7.61 16.07
CA THR A 70 14.88 -8.33 14.84
C THR A 70 16.06 -9.22 14.45
N ILE A 71 15.91 -10.54 14.56
CA ILE A 71 16.95 -11.53 14.28
C ILE A 71 16.32 -12.60 13.39
N TYR A 72 16.81 -12.79 12.17
CA TYR A 72 16.34 -13.88 11.34
C TYR A 72 17.06 -15.20 11.68
N PRO A 73 16.36 -16.34 11.74
CA PRO A 73 14.91 -16.53 11.60
C PRO A 73 14.12 -16.45 12.93
N ASP A 74 14.80 -16.28 14.06
CA ASP A 74 14.23 -16.51 15.40
C ASP A 74 13.20 -15.44 15.83
N ASN A 75 13.36 -14.20 15.38
CA ASN A 75 12.49 -13.06 15.62
C ASN A 75 12.42 -12.17 14.36
N PRO A 76 11.68 -12.57 13.32
CA PRO A 76 11.53 -11.80 12.08
C PRO A 76 10.80 -10.48 12.33
N PRO A 77 10.89 -9.50 11.42
CA PRO A 77 10.19 -8.23 11.56
C PRO A 77 8.68 -8.44 11.57
N MET A 78 7.99 -7.48 12.18
CA MET A 78 6.53 -7.43 12.10
C MET A 78 6.15 -6.83 10.75
N GLU A 79 5.32 -7.54 9.99
CA GLU A 79 4.88 -7.12 8.66
C GLU A 79 3.36 -6.99 8.61
N TRP A 80 2.88 -5.97 7.91
CA TRP A 80 1.47 -5.75 7.62
C TRP A 80 1.30 -5.41 6.14
N THR A 81 0.49 -6.19 5.44
CA THR A 81 0.19 -5.97 4.02
C THR A 81 -1.12 -5.21 3.88
N TYR A 82 -1.12 -4.15 3.09
CA TYR A 82 -2.26 -3.27 2.89
C TYR A 82 -2.63 -3.15 1.42
N LEU A 83 -3.92 -2.99 1.15
CA LEU A 83 -4.45 -2.55 -0.13
C LEU A 83 -4.72 -1.04 -0.07
N LYS A 84 -4.12 -0.32 -1.00
CA LYS A 84 -4.39 1.10 -1.27
C LYS A 84 -5.13 1.25 -2.59
N ILE A 85 -6.21 2.02 -2.59
CA ILE A 85 -6.93 2.43 -3.79
C ILE A 85 -6.90 3.94 -3.90
N VAL A 86 -6.55 4.42 -5.09
CA VAL A 86 -6.54 5.85 -5.45
C VAL A 86 -7.28 6.05 -6.77
N TYR A 87 -7.97 7.17 -6.87
CA TYR A 87 -8.64 7.62 -8.08
C TYR A 87 -7.79 8.70 -8.74
N VAL A 88 -7.41 8.48 -9.99
CA VAL A 88 -6.53 9.37 -10.74
C VAL A 88 -7.29 10.02 -11.90
N ASP A 89 -7.18 11.34 -12.00
CA ASP A 89 -7.73 12.16 -13.07
C ASP A 89 -6.61 13.04 -13.62
N GLU A 90 -6.38 13.01 -14.94
CA GLU A 90 -5.28 13.74 -15.61
C GLU A 90 -3.89 13.56 -14.95
N GLY A 91 -3.63 12.36 -14.42
CA GLY A 91 -2.38 12.01 -13.72
C GLY A 91 -2.32 12.44 -12.26
N LYS A 92 -3.34 13.11 -11.72
CA LYS A 92 -3.36 13.53 -10.30
C LYS A 92 -4.31 12.65 -9.49
N VAL A 93 -3.92 12.33 -8.26
CA VAL A 93 -4.84 11.73 -7.29
C VAL A 93 -5.93 12.75 -6.96
N VAL A 94 -7.17 12.43 -7.28
CA VAL A 94 -8.35 13.25 -6.96
C VAL A 94 -9.10 12.75 -5.74
N GLU A 95 -8.92 11.48 -5.39
CA GLU A 95 -9.52 10.85 -4.23
C GLU A 95 -8.71 9.61 -3.85
N SER A 96 -8.64 9.29 -2.56
CA SER A 96 -8.03 8.06 -2.06
C SER A 96 -8.95 7.38 -1.06
N GLU A 97 -8.99 6.06 -1.10
CA GLU A 97 -9.72 5.28 -0.10
C GLU A 97 -8.86 5.06 1.14
N LYS A 98 -9.53 4.76 2.26
CA LYS A 98 -8.85 4.28 3.46
C LYS A 98 -8.12 2.98 3.12
N LYS A 99 -6.84 2.89 3.47
CA LYS A 99 -6.07 1.65 3.35
C LYS A 99 -6.78 0.52 4.09
N ARG A 100 -6.77 -0.67 3.51
CA ARG A 100 -7.36 -1.88 4.08
C ARG A 100 -6.25 -2.86 4.42
N LEU A 101 -6.21 -3.35 5.66
CA LEU A 101 -5.28 -4.40 6.08
C LEU A 101 -5.73 -5.71 5.45
N VAL A 102 -4.83 -6.35 4.70
CA VAL A 102 -5.06 -7.61 4.02
C VAL A 102 -4.43 -8.71 4.89
N TYR A 103 -5.24 -9.28 5.77
CA TYR A 103 -4.87 -10.53 6.44
C TYR A 103 -5.00 -11.63 5.39
N ASP A 104 -3.92 -12.34 5.06
CA ASP A 104 -3.90 -13.56 4.22
C ASP A 104 -3.52 -13.39 2.71
N THR A 105 -2.33 -12.88 2.40
CA THR A 105 -1.81 -12.83 1.02
C THR A 105 -0.44 -13.48 0.80
N VAL A 106 0.00 -14.35 1.70
CA VAL A 106 1.16 -15.20 1.38
C VAL A 106 0.77 -16.34 0.42
N GLN A 107 -0.53 -16.67 0.27
CA GLN A 107 -0.92 -17.86 -0.50
C GLN A 107 -1.35 -17.60 -1.95
N HIS A 108 -2.12 -16.55 -2.28
CA HIS A 108 -2.60 -16.37 -3.67
C HIS A 108 -2.83 -14.90 -4.06
N PRO A 109 -1.80 -14.15 -4.49
CA PRO A 109 -1.94 -12.74 -4.90
C PRO A 109 -2.77 -12.53 -6.17
N ASP A 110 -3.11 -13.59 -6.91
CA ASP A 110 -3.87 -13.53 -8.17
C ASP A 110 -5.39 -13.63 -8.00
N LEU A 111 -5.88 -13.86 -6.78
CA LEU A 111 -7.30 -14.10 -6.52
C LEU A 111 -8.05 -12.92 -5.92
N ILE A 112 -7.39 -11.79 -5.69
CA ILE A 112 -8.06 -10.62 -5.13
C ILE A 112 -8.57 -9.74 -6.27
N ASP A 113 -9.84 -9.93 -6.63
CA ASP A 113 -10.54 -8.88 -7.36
C ASP A 113 -10.74 -7.69 -6.40
N PRO A 114 -10.27 -6.48 -6.74
CA PRO A 114 -10.50 -5.29 -5.90
C PRO A 114 -11.98 -5.01 -5.60
N ASP A 115 -12.90 -5.55 -6.41
CA ASP A 115 -14.35 -5.43 -6.20
C ASP A 115 -14.90 -6.46 -5.19
N GLU A 116 -14.20 -7.57 -4.91
CA GLU A 116 -14.62 -8.56 -3.89
C GLU A 116 -14.29 -8.13 -2.45
N LEU A 117 -13.44 -7.11 -2.27
CA LEU A 117 -13.10 -6.56 -0.95
C LEU A 117 -14.10 -5.51 -0.45
N GLU A 118 -15.15 -5.20 -1.22
CA GLU A 118 -16.20 -4.23 -0.87
C GLU A 118 -17.44 -4.84 -0.17
N SER A 119 -17.43 -6.14 0.17
CA SER A 119 -18.55 -6.82 0.88
C SER A 119 -18.41 -6.85 2.40
#